data_AF-A0A1J4WN82-F1
#
_entry.id   AF-A0A1J4WN82-F1
#
_cell.length_a   1.000
_cell.length_b   1.000
_cell.length_c   1.000
_cell.angle_alpha   90.00
_cell.angle_beta   90.00
_cell.angle_gamma   90.00
#
_symmetry.space_group_name_H-M   'P 1'
#
loop_
_entity.id
_entity.type
_entity.pdbx_description
1 polymer ?
#
loop_
_entity_poly.entity_id
_entity_poly.type
_entity_poly.pdbx_seq_one_letter_code
_entity_poly.pdbx_strand_id
1 'polypeptide(L)'
;MSKVSRDEQRLLEVARKSLAEFLGREPTRQELWRVHLCFKRMAFTLIEYVDHQNYEERKNKQNKKTDDQDQNLEPGGPAGKVAENY
;
A
#
# COMPACT_ATOMS: atom_id res chain seq x y z
N MET A 1 24.27 5.27 24.98
CA MET A 1 23.58 5.48 23.69
C MET A 1 23.78 4.23 22.85
N SER A 2 22.69 3.63 22.33
CA SER A 2 22.80 2.51 21.39
C SER A 2 23.57 2.93 20.14
N LYS A 3 24.40 2.05 19.57
CA LYS A 3 25.10 2.33 18.31
C LYS A 3 24.09 2.42 17.18
N VAL A 4 24.21 3.46 16.35
CA VAL A 4 23.44 3.64 15.13
C VAL A 4 23.71 2.45 14.19
N SER A 5 22.65 1.82 13.66
CA SER A 5 22.79 0.67 12.77
C SER A 5 23.49 1.05 11.46
N ARG A 6 24.04 0.05 10.75
CA ARG A 6 24.70 0.29 9.45
C ARG A 6 23.75 0.92 8.43
N ASP A 7 22.49 0.50 8.41
CA ASP A 7 21.51 1.04 7.48
C ASP A 7 21.10 2.46 7.85
N GLU A 8 21.01 2.75 9.15
CA GLU A 8 20.76 4.11 9.60
C GLU A 8 21.94 5.05 9.28
N GLN A 9 23.18 4.56 9.34
CA GLN A 9 24.35 5.32 8.89
C GLN A 9 24.28 5.64 7.39
N ARG A 10 23.88 4.67 6.56
CA ARG A 10 23.70 4.89 5.11
C ARG A 10 22.62 5.92 4.82
N LEU A 11 21.48 5.87 5.52
CA LEU A 11 20.40 6.85 5.39
C LEU A 11 20.87 8.26 5.80
N LEU A 12 21.62 8.36 6.90
CA LEU A 12 22.22 9.62 7.32
C LEU A 12 23.24 10.15 6.30
N GLU A 13 23.99 9.28 5.64
CA GLU A 13 24.93 9.69 4.59
C GLU A 13 24.21 10.24 3.35
N VAL A 14 23.14 9.59 2.92
CA VAL A 14 22.29 10.08 1.81
C VAL A 14 21.69 11.43 2.17
N ALA A 15 21.07 11.55 3.35
CA ALA A 15 20.48 12.80 3.81
C ALA A 15 21.52 13.93 3.89
N ARG A 16 22.74 13.61 4.36
CA ARG A 16 23.85 14.56 4.44
C ARG A 16 24.26 15.06 3.06
N LYS A 17 24.44 14.17 2.08
CA LYS A 17 24.82 14.53 0.70
C LYS A 17 23.75 15.40 0.04
N SER A 18 22.49 14.99 0.08
CA SER A 18 21.38 15.75 -0.51
C SER A 18 21.20 17.12 0.14
N LEU A 19 21.35 17.19 1.47
CA LEU A 19 21.23 18.45 2.19
C LEU A 19 22.42 19.37 1.92
N ALA A 20 23.63 18.82 1.77
CA ALA A 20 24.82 19.59 1.40
C ALA A 20 24.69 20.19 0.00
N GLU A 21 24.18 19.42 -0.96
CA GLU A 21 23.90 19.88 -2.31
C GLU A 21 22.86 21.00 -2.33
N PHE A 22 21.76 20.83 -1.59
CA PHE A 22 20.70 21.84 -1.49
C PHE A 22 21.15 23.14 -0.81
N LEU A 23 21.94 23.04 0.27
CA LEU A 23 22.41 24.20 1.02
C LEU A 23 23.65 24.87 0.41
N GLY A 24 24.37 24.19 -0.49
CA GLY A 24 25.68 24.61 -0.98
C GLY A 24 26.77 24.64 0.11
N ARG A 25 26.55 23.98 1.25
CA ARG A 25 27.50 23.89 2.37
C ARG A 25 27.30 22.63 3.18
N GLU A 26 28.26 22.32 4.03
CA GLU A 26 28.14 21.23 4.97
C GLU A 26 26.97 21.45 5.96
N PRO A 27 26.03 20.51 6.10
CA PRO A 27 24.94 20.62 7.05
C PRO A 27 25.42 20.42 8.49
N THR A 28 24.82 21.14 9.42
CA THR A 28 25.02 20.93 10.84
C THR A 28 24.39 19.61 11.27
N ARG A 29 24.86 19.06 12.39
CA ARG A 29 24.31 17.84 12.98
C ARG A 29 22.81 17.97 13.27
N GLN A 30 22.34 19.13 13.73
CA GLN A 30 20.91 19.35 14.01
C GLN A 30 20.06 19.37 12.73
N GLU A 31 20.54 20.01 11.67
CA GLU A 31 19.85 20.04 10.37
C GLU A 31 19.73 18.61 9.81
N LEU A 32 20.81 17.84 9.85
CA LEU A 32 20.82 16.44 9.41
C LEU A 32 19.82 15.58 10.19
N TRP A 33 19.78 15.70 11.53
CA TRP A 33 18.84 14.92 12.35
C TRP A 33 17.38 15.30 12.10
N ARG A 34 17.07 16.57 11.85
CA ARG A 34 15.71 17.01 11.50
C ARG A 34 15.26 16.39 10.18
N VAL A 35 16.11 16.45 9.15
CA VAL A 35 15.80 15.84 7.83
C VAL A 35 15.65 14.33 7.95
N HIS A 36 16.55 13.66 8.66
CA HIS A 36 16.47 12.21 8.91
C HIS A 36 15.16 11.81 9.61
N LEU A 37 14.72 12.60 10.60
CA LEU A 37 13.44 12.36 11.27
C LEU A 37 12.25 12.56 10.31
N CYS A 38 12.28 13.59 9.47
CA CYS A 38 11.25 13.82 8.46
C CYS A 38 11.18 12.66 7.45
N PHE A 39 12.33 12.17 6.97
CA PHE A 39 12.39 11.02 6.08
C PHE A 39 11.77 9.77 6.70
N LYS A 40 12.07 9.47 7.97
CA LYS A 40 11.44 8.36 8.68
C LYS A 40 9.92 8.51 8.75
N ARG A 41 9.41 9.69 9.10
CA ARG A 41 7.96 9.95 9.18
C ARG A 41 7.28 9.75 7.82
N MET A 42 7.86 10.31 6.75
CA MET A 42 7.32 10.14 5.40
C MET A 42 7.33 8.67 4.96
N ALA A 43 8.39 7.91 5.29
CA ALA A 43 8.44 6.49 4.98
C ALA A 43 7.29 5.72 5.65
N PHE A 44 6.99 5.98 6.92
CA PHE A 44 5.84 5.36 7.61
C PHE A 44 4.51 5.72 6.95
N THR A 45 4.27 7.01 6.66
CA THR A 45 3.04 7.45 6.00
C THR A 45 2.88 6.81 4.60
N LEU A 46 3.96 6.67 3.85
CA LEU A 46 3.92 6.00 2.54
C LEU A 46 3.63 4.50 2.67
N ILE A 47 4.18 3.82 3.67
CA ILE A 47 3.87 2.42 3.95
C ILE A 47 2.39 2.26 4.28
N GLU A 48 1.87 3.08 5.20
CA GLU A 48 0.43 3.07 5.57
C GLU A 48 -0.47 3.31 4.36
N TYR A 49 -0.09 4.25 3.49
CA TYR A 49 -0.82 4.53 2.26
C TYR A 49 -0.83 3.33 1.32
N VAL A 50 0.32 2.71 1.05
CA VAL A 50 0.40 1.53 0.17
C VAL A 50 -0.38 0.36 0.75
N ASP A 51 -0.32 0.13 2.05
CA ASP A 51 -1.09 -0.91 2.72
C ASP A 51 -2.60 -0.68 2.60
N HIS A 52 -3.06 0.57 2.75
CA HIS A 52 -4.46 0.93 2.54
C HIS A 52 -4.89 0.70 1.08
N GLN A 53 -4.07 1.11 0.10
CA GLN A 53 -4.38 0.88 -1.32
C GLN A 53 -4.48 -0.63 -1.64
N ASN A 54 -3.56 -1.43 -1.12
CA ASN A 54 -3.58 -2.89 -1.28
C ASN A 54 -4.82 -3.52 -0.64
N TYR A 55 -5.25 -3.02 0.52
CA TYR A 55 -6.49 -3.47 1.17
C TYR A 55 -7.72 -3.19 0.31
N GLU A 56 -7.87 -1.96 -0.18
CA GLU A 56 -9.00 -1.57 -1.03
C GLU A 56 -9.02 -2.33 -2.36
N GLU A 57 -7.85 -2.60 -2.96
CA GLU A 57 -7.76 -3.42 -4.18
C GLU A 57 -8.22 -4.86 -3.93
N ARG A 58 -7.85 -5.48 -2.80
CA ARG A 58 -8.30 -6.83 -2.42
C ARG A 58 -9.81 -6.86 -2.18
N LYS A 59 -10.33 -5.88 -1.47
CA LYS A 59 -11.77 -5.74 -1.19
C LYS A 59 -12.58 -5.59 -2.48
N ASN A 60 -12.13 -4.75 -3.41
CA ASN A 60 -12.77 -4.57 -4.71
C ASN A 60 -12.75 -5.86 -5.55
N LYS A 61 -11.64 -6.60 -5.56
CA LYS A 61 -11.56 -7.92 -6.22
C LYS A 61 -12.50 -8.95 -5.61
N GLN A 62 -12.72 -8.89 -4.29
CA GLN A 62 -13.61 -9.80 -3.60
C GLN A 62 -15.08 -9.47 -3.90
N ASN A 63 -15.48 -8.21 -3.81
CA ASN A 63 -16.85 -7.78 -4.14
C ASN A 63 -17.23 -8.10 -5.60
N LYS A 64 -16.32 -7.85 -6.55
CA LYS A 64 -16.58 -8.18 -7.96
C LYS A 64 -16.85 -9.68 -8.19
N LYS A 65 -16.15 -10.56 -7.47
CA LYS A 65 -16.40 -12.02 -7.53
C LYS A 65 -17.74 -12.41 -6.92
N THR A 66 -18.25 -11.65 -5.97
CA THR A 66 -19.57 -11.88 -5.35
C THR A 66 -20.70 -11.43 -6.29
N ASP A 67 -20.55 -10.26 -6.91
CA ASP A 67 -21.54 -9.74 -7.89
C ASP A 67 -21.64 -10.62 -9.15
N ASP A 68 -20.52 -11.18 -9.62
CA ASP A 68 -20.50 -12.12 -10.76
C ASP A 68 -21.13 -13.49 -10.42
N GLN A 69 -21.24 -13.86 -9.13
CA GLN A 69 -21.89 -15.12 -8.71
C GLN A 69 -23.41 -14.99 -8.57
N ASP A 70 -23.95 -13.79 -8.29
CA ASP A 70 -25.39 -13.56 -8.19
C ASP A 70 -26.09 -13.42 -9.56
N GLN A 71 -25.34 -13.29 -10.66
CA GLN A 71 -25.90 -13.23 -12.04
C GLN A 71 -26.05 -14.60 -12.73
N ASN A 72 -25.80 -15.72 -12.03
CA ASN A 72 -25.92 -17.08 -12.60
C ASN A 72 -27.13 -17.87 -12.06
N LEU A 73 -28.24 -17.17 -11.79
CA LEU A 73 -29.56 -17.77 -11.63
C LEU A 73 -30.40 -17.37 -12.85
N GLU A 74 -30.36 -18.22 -13.90
CA GLU A 74 -31.26 -18.09 -15.05
C GLU A 74 -32.73 -18.08 -14.60
N PRO A 75 -33.55 -17.10 -15.04
CA PRO A 75 -34.99 -17.21 -14.96
C PRO A 75 -35.54 -17.72 -16.30
N GLY A 76 -35.86 -19.01 -16.37
CA GLY A 76 -36.96 -19.49 -17.23
C GLY A 76 -36.64 -20.56 -18.28
N GLY A 77 -37.36 -21.69 -18.19
CA GLY A 77 -37.57 -22.65 -19.29
C GLY A 77 -38.38 -23.86 -18.83
N PRO A 78 -39.35 -24.38 -19.62
CA PRO A 78 -40.64 -24.87 -19.12
C PRO A 78 -40.63 -26.32 -18.63
N ALA A 79 -41.37 -26.58 -17.55
CA ALA A 79 -41.66 -27.94 -17.10
C ALA A 79 -42.44 -28.69 -18.19
N GLY A 80 -41.78 -29.71 -18.74
CA GLY A 80 -42.32 -30.61 -19.75
C GLY A 80 -43.60 -31.30 -19.31
N LYS A 81 -44.46 -31.51 -20.30
CA LYS A 81 -45.76 -32.20 -20.22
C LYS A 81 -45.63 -33.52 -19.48
N VAL A 82 -46.44 -33.70 -18.43
CA VAL A 82 -46.69 -35.01 -17.83
C VAL A 82 -47.75 -35.68 -18.71
N ALA A 83 -47.38 -36.77 -19.38
CA ALA A 83 -48.32 -37.63 -20.07
C ALA A 83 -48.95 -38.57 -19.04
N GLU A 84 -50.23 -38.34 -18.71
CA GLU A 84 -51.09 -39.34 -18.08
C GLU A 84 -51.59 -40.31 -19.17
N ASN A 85 -51.14 -41.56 -19.09
CA ASN A 85 -51.75 -42.65 -19.84
C ASN A 85 -52.87 -43.26 -18.98
N TYR A 86 -54.07 -43.28 -19.55
CA TYR A 86 -55.22 -44.08 -19.09
C TYR A 86 -54.99 -45.57 -19.32
#